data_AF-A0A7F8R592-F1
#
_entry.id   AF-A0A7F8R592-F1
#
_cell.length_a   1.000
_cell.length_b   1.000
_cell.length_c   1.000
_cell.angle_alpha   90.00
_cell.angle_beta   90.00
_cell.angle_gamma   90.00
#
_symmetry.space_group_name_H-M   'P 1'
#
loop_
_entity.id
_entity.type
_entity.pdbx_description
1 polymer ?
#
loop_
_entity_poly.entity_id
_entity_poly.type
_entity_poly.pdbx_seq_one_letter_code
_entity_poly.pdbx_strand_id
1 'polypeptide(L)'
;MCRSRCEVGFAVGPGHKDSEKGQRPQQTWLLWVFLVVAVENLCSHRVSPTLYKQLRQVCEDHVQAQILQFREDSLDSVLFLKKINTCWQDHCRQMIMIRSIFLFLDRTYVLQNSMLPSIWDMGLELFRNHIISDKMVQSKSIDGILLLIERERNGEAVDRSLLRSLLSMLSDLQVYKDSFELKFLEETNCLYAAEGQRLMQEREVPEYLNHVSKRLEEEGDRVITYLDHSTQ
;
A
#
# COMPACT_ATOMS: atom_id res chain seq x y z
N MET A 1 -0.37 -16.28 6.85
CA MET A 1 -0.58 -15.86 8.26
C MET A 1 -0.72 -14.33 8.27
N CYS A 2 -1.87 -13.82 7.85
CA CYS A 2 -2.18 -12.38 7.84
C CYS A 2 -3.68 -12.24 8.13
N ARG A 3 -4.02 -12.32 9.41
CA ARG A 3 -5.39 -12.12 9.93
C ARG A 3 -5.43 -11.09 11.07
N SER A 4 -4.34 -10.35 11.30
CA SER A 4 -4.13 -9.68 12.58
C SER A 4 -3.74 -8.23 12.40
N ARG A 5 -4.61 -7.40 11.83
CA ARG A 5 -4.66 -5.94 12.08
C ARG A 5 -5.84 -5.28 11.36
N CYS A 6 -7.04 -5.54 11.85
CA CYS A 6 -8.20 -4.66 11.70
C CYS A 6 -9.30 -5.09 12.68
N GLU A 7 -8.95 -5.18 13.96
CA GLU A 7 -9.96 -5.13 15.03
C GLU A 7 -9.91 -3.73 15.62
N VAL A 8 -10.69 -2.82 15.02
CA VAL A 8 -11.08 -1.59 15.72
C VAL A 8 -12.37 -1.95 16.46
N GLY A 9 -12.20 -2.34 17.72
CA GLY A 9 -13.32 -2.56 18.63
C GLY A 9 -14.04 -1.23 18.89
N PHE A 10 -15.32 -1.16 18.52
CA PHE A 10 -16.21 -0.09 18.97
C PHE A 10 -16.66 -0.41 20.40
N ALA A 11 -15.94 0.11 21.39
CA ALA A 11 -16.43 0.15 22.77
C ALA A 11 -17.29 1.42 22.96
N VAL A 12 -18.59 1.22 23.16
CA VAL A 12 -19.53 2.28 23.55
C VAL A 12 -19.61 2.31 25.08
N GLY A 13 -19.20 3.43 25.69
CA GLY A 13 -19.40 3.72 27.11
C GLY A 13 -19.57 5.23 27.31
N PRO A 14 -20.52 5.70 28.15
CA PRO A 14 -20.85 7.12 28.24
C PRO A 14 -19.99 7.83 29.29
N GLY A 15 -19.43 8.98 28.92
CA GLY A 15 -18.70 9.87 29.82
C GLY A 15 -18.77 11.33 29.33
N HIS A 16 -19.62 12.12 29.98
CA HIS A 16 -19.62 13.60 30.04
C HIS A 16 -18.19 14.15 30.30
N LYS A 17 -17.73 15.34 29.86
CA LYS A 17 -18.35 16.65 29.55
C LYS A 17 -17.36 17.55 28.75
N ASP A 18 -17.94 18.42 27.92
CA ASP A 18 -17.58 19.81 27.56
C ASP A 18 -16.20 20.16 26.93
N SER A 19 -16.21 20.53 25.63
CA SER A 19 -16.16 21.94 25.16
C SER A 19 -15.76 22.07 23.68
N GLU A 20 -16.59 22.79 22.93
CA GLU A 20 -16.37 23.46 21.63
C GLU A 20 -15.51 22.76 20.55
N LYS A 21 -16.18 22.13 19.57
CA LYS A 21 -15.74 22.05 18.16
C LYS A 21 -16.86 21.49 17.25
N GLY A 22 -17.33 22.33 16.32
CA GLY A 22 -17.95 21.94 15.05
C GLY A 22 -19.19 21.05 15.08
N GLN A 23 -20.39 21.65 15.07
CA GLN A 23 -21.65 20.97 14.72
C GLN A 23 -21.67 20.52 13.24
N ARG A 24 -21.02 19.39 12.94
CA ARG A 24 -21.21 18.55 11.74
C ARG A 24 -21.16 17.01 11.94
N PRO A 25 -21.31 16.39 13.14
CA PRO A 25 -21.25 14.91 13.25
C PRO A 25 -22.60 14.17 13.13
N GLN A 26 -23.75 14.82 13.38
CA GLN A 26 -25.04 14.09 13.47
C GLN A 26 -25.66 13.71 12.13
N GLN A 27 -25.57 14.58 11.11
CA GLN A 27 -26.16 14.34 9.79
C GLN A 27 -25.41 13.26 9.00
N THR A 28 -24.08 13.26 9.10
CA THR A 28 -23.22 12.23 8.46
C THR A 28 -23.46 10.86 9.06
N TRP A 29 -23.67 10.75 10.38
CA TRP A 29 -23.99 9.48 11.04
C TRP A 29 -25.37 8.93 10.62
N LEU A 30 -26.40 9.79 10.57
CA LEU A 30 -27.73 9.38 10.13
C LEU A 30 -27.76 8.90 8.68
N LEU A 31 -27.06 9.60 7.78
CA LEU A 31 -26.90 9.15 6.39
C LEU A 31 -26.20 7.79 6.32
N TRP A 32 -25.19 7.60 7.17
CA TRP A 32 -24.45 6.35 7.24
C TRP A 32 -25.33 5.17 7.67
N VAL A 33 -26.10 5.33 8.75
CA VAL A 33 -27.06 4.32 9.22
C VAL A 33 -28.10 4.01 8.14
N PHE A 34 -28.62 5.04 7.47
CA PHE A 34 -29.57 4.86 6.38
C PHE A 34 -28.99 4.00 5.23
N LEU A 35 -27.75 4.27 4.82
CA LEU A 35 -27.09 3.51 3.75
C LEU A 35 -26.88 2.04 4.12
N VAL A 36 -26.44 1.76 5.37
CA VAL A 36 -26.25 0.38 5.85
C VAL A 36 -27.57 -0.39 5.83
N VAL A 37 -28.64 0.21 6.37
CA VAL A 37 -29.98 -0.40 6.40
C VAL A 37 -30.51 -0.62 4.98
N ALA A 38 -30.26 0.32 4.05
CA ALA A 38 -30.64 0.15 2.66
C ALA A 38 -29.94 -1.06 2.01
N VAL A 39 -28.63 -1.24 2.24
CA VAL A 39 -27.88 -2.40 1.74
C VAL A 39 -28.41 -3.71 2.32
N GLU A 40 -28.69 -3.75 3.63
CA GLU A 40 -29.27 -4.92 4.30
C GLU A 40 -30.63 -5.31 3.69
N ASN A 41 -31.50 -4.33 3.46
CA ASN A 41 -32.80 -4.57 2.80
C ASN A 41 -32.61 -5.13 1.38
N LEU A 42 -31.74 -4.52 0.57
CA LEU A 42 -31.47 -4.99 -0.80
C LEU A 42 -30.91 -6.42 -0.83
N CYS A 43 -30.05 -6.77 0.12
CA CYS A 43 -29.49 -8.12 0.23
C CYS A 43 -30.56 -9.14 0.66
N SER A 44 -31.43 -8.75 1.60
CA SER A 44 -32.55 -9.58 2.08
C SER A 44 -33.56 -9.90 0.96
N HIS A 45 -33.71 -9.02 -0.02
CA HIS A 45 -34.52 -9.24 -1.22
C HIS A 45 -33.81 -10.00 -2.35
N ARG A 46 -32.71 -10.73 -2.06
CA ARG A 46 -31.94 -11.58 -3.00
C ARG A 46 -31.28 -10.84 -4.17
N VAL A 47 -30.98 -9.55 -4.02
CA VAL A 47 -30.31 -8.74 -5.06
C VAL A 47 -28.78 -8.71 -4.88
N SER A 48 -28.24 -9.46 -3.91
CA SER A 48 -26.81 -9.47 -3.55
C SER A 48 -25.82 -9.69 -4.71
N PRO A 49 -26.04 -10.62 -5.66
CA PRO A 49 -25.13 -10.80 -6.79
C PRO A 49 -25.04 -9.55 -7.67
N THR A 50 -26.18 -8.94 -7.98
CA THR A 50 -26.27 -7.72 -8.80
C THR A 50 -25.64 -6.54 -8.07
N LEU A 51 -25.88 -6.42 -6.77
CA LEU A 51 -25.33 -5.35 -5.95
C LEU A 51 -23.80 -5.41 -5.89
N TYR A 52 -23.23 -6.60 -5.68
CA TYR A 52 -21.77 -6.79 -5.70
C TYR A 52 -21.19 -6.43 -7.07
N LYS A 53 -21.82 -6.88 -8.17
CA LYS A 53 -21.36 -6.56 -9.53
C LYS A 53 -21.39 -5.06 -9.81
N GLN A 54 -22.45 -4.37 -9.41
CA GLN A 54 -22.57 -2.92 -9.58
C GLN A 54 -21.54 -2.16 -8.74
N LEU A 55 -21.32 -2.59 -7.49
CA LEU A 55 -20.29 -2.00 -6.63
C LEU A 55 -18.91 -2.15 -7.26
N ARG A 56 -18.56 -3.36 -7.75
CA ARG A 56 -17.30 -3.60 -8.45
C ARG A 56 -17.13 -2.68 -9.64
N GLN A 57 -18.16 -2.55 -10.49
CA GLN A 57 -18.10 -1.70 -11.68
C GLN A 57 -17.83 -0.24 -11.33
N VAL A 58 -18.55 0.33 -10.35
CA VAL A 58 -18.35 1.72 -9.94
C VAL A 58 -16.95 1.95 -9.37
N CYS A 59 -16.44 1.01 -8.56
CA CYS A 59 -15.06 1.08 -8.07
C CYS A 59 -14.05 0.97 -9.22
N GLU A 60 -14.27 0.05 -10.16
CA GLU A 60 -13.40 -0.17 -11.31
C GLU A 60 -13.31 1.08 -12.20
N ASP A 61 -14.45 1.67 -12.55
CA ASP A 61 -14.52 2.91 -13.35
C ASP A 61 -13.75 4.05 -12.65
N HIS A 62 -13.91 4.17 -11.33
CA HIS A 62 -13.20 5.19 -10.54
C HIS A 62 -11.68 4.98 -10.56
N VAL A 63 -11.21 3.75 -10.29
CA VAL A 63 -9.79 3.42 -10.27
C VAL A 63 -9.18 3.59 -11.66
N GLN A 64 -9.87 3.16 -12.73
CA GLN A 64 -9.41 3.37 -14.10
C GLN A 64 -9.24 4.85 -14.43
N ALA A 65 -10.13 5.73 -13.96
CA ALA A 65 -9.96 7.16 -14.15
C ALA A 65 -8.71 7.71 -13.44
N GLN A 66 -8.29 7.11 -12.31
CA GLN A 66 -7.11 7.55 -11.57
C GLN A 66 -5.80 7.34 -12.34
N ILE A 67 -5.71 6.43 -13.32
CA ILE A 67 -4.45 6.18 -14.04
C ILE A 67 -3.95 7.39 -14.83
N LEU A 68 -4.88 8.23 -15.29
CA LEU A 68 -4.60 9.38 -16.16
C LEU A 68 -3.64 10.37 -15.49
N GLN A 69 -3.71 10.52 -14.16
CA GLN A 69 -2.85 11.42 -13.42
C GLN A 69 -1.37 10.99 -13.42
N PHE A 70 -1.08 9.73 -13.74
CA PHE A 70 0.30 9.22 -13.79
C PHE A 70 0.88 9.27 -15.20
N ARG A 71 0.06 9.55 -16.22
CA ARG A 71 0.44 9.60 -17.64
C ARG A 71 0.89 10.97 -18.13
N GLU A 72 0.71 12.01 -17.33
CA GLU A 72 1.17 13.37 -17.65
C GLU A 72 2.68 13.54 -17.44
N ASP A 73 3.23 14.62 -18.03
CA ASP A 73 4.64 14.96 -18.21
C ASP A 73 5.60 14.69 -17.05
N SER A 74 6.89 14.62 -17.38
CA SER A 74 8.08 14.26 -16.59
C SER A 74 8.10 14.74 -15.13
N LEU A 75 7.30 14.11 -14.27
CA LEU A 75 7.43 14.27 -12.82
C LEU A 75 8.77 13.71 -12.38
N ASP A 76 9.48 14.48 -11.55
CA ASP A 76 10.60 13.99 -10.75
C ASP A 76 10.22 12.68 -10.04
N SER A 77 11.19 11.75 -9.92
CA SER A 77 10.94 10.42 -9.37
C SER A 77 10.33 10.49 -7.97
N VAL A 78 10.79 11.39 -7.09
CA VAL A 78 10.27 11.50 -5.73
C VAL A 78 8.84 12.05 -5.71
N LEU A 79 8.56 13.06 -6.55
CA LEU A 79 7.19 13.59 -6.68
C LEU A 79 6.24 12.54 -7.24
N PHE A 80 6.68 11.75 -8.21
CA PHE A 80 5.90 10.64 -8.75
C PHE A 80 5.58 9.60 -7.67
N LEU A 81 6.58 9.18 -6.88
CA LEU A 81 6.38 8.25 -5.77
C LEU A 81 5.43 8.77 -4.70
N LYS A 82 5.54 10.06 -4.34
CA LYS A 82 4.59 10.70 -3.41
C LYS A 82 3.17 10.68 -3.96
N LYS A 83 2.99 10.93 -5.27
CA LYS A 83 1.68 10.89 -5.93
C LYS A 83 1.07 9.49 -5.91
N ILE A 84 1.86 8.46 -6.20
CA ILE A 84 1.44 7.05 -6.08
C ILE A 84 1.03 6.73 -4.65
N ASN A 85 1.85 7.12 -3.68
CA ASN A 85 1.56 6.88 -2.27
C ASN A 85 0.26 7.57 -1.82
N THR A 86 0.03 8.83 -2.18
CA THR A 86 -1.22 9.53 -1.87
C THR A 86 -2.42 8.83 -2.50
N CYS A 87 -2.34 8.47 -3.78
CA CYS A 87 -3.40 7.75 -4.48
C CYS A 87 -3.72 6.41 -3.81
N TRP A 88 -2.71 5.68 -3.35
CA TRP A 88 -2.87 4.43 -2.61
C TRP A 88 -3.57 4.64 -1.25
N GLN A 89 -3.11 5.61 -0.46
CA GLN A 89 -3.69 5.91 0.86
C GLN A 89 -5.15 6.35 0.73
N ASP A 90 -5.47 7.17 -0.27
CA ASP A 90 -6.85 7.59 -0.55
C ASP A 90 -7.71 6.40 -0.98
N HIS A 91 -7.20 5.53 -1.86
CA HIS A 91 -7.88 4.30 -2.26
C HIS A 91 -8.18 3.39 -1.05
N CYS A 92 -7.21 3.13 -0.18
CA CYS A 92 -7.41 2.36 1.04
C CYS A 92 -8.48 2.97 1.94
N ARG A 93 -8.45 4.30 2.15
CA ARG A 93 -9.44 5.01 2.97
C ARG A 93 -10.84 4.88 2.40
N GLN A 94 -10.99 5.05 1.09
CA GLN A 94 -12.27 4.91 0.39
C GLN A 94 -12.78 3.47 0.48
N MET A 95 -11.93 2.47 0.25
CA MET A 95 -12.31 1.06 0.32
C MET A 95 -12.68 0.60 1.74
N ILE A 96 -12.03 1.13 2.78
CA ILE A 96 -12.45 0.90 4.18
C ILE A 96 -13.87 1.43 4.40
N MET A 97 -14.16 2.65 3.93
CA MET A 97 -15.47 3.26 4.06
C MET A 97 -16.54 2.45 3.29
N ILE A 98 -16.27 2.11 2.04
CA ILE A 98 -17.15 1.29 1.20
C ILE A 98 -17.42 -0.05 1.89
N ARG A 99 -16.38 -0.77 2.31
CA ARG A 99 -16.54 -2.05 3.00
C ARG A 99 -17.41 -1.94 4.24
N SER A 100 -17.23 -0.86 5.00
CA SER A 100 -18.01 -0.66 6.22
C SER A 100 -19.51 -0.39 5.92
N ILE A 101 -19.85 0.30 4.82
CA ILE A 101 -21.24 0.50 4.38
C ILE A 101 -21.83 -0.83 3.88
N PHE A 102 -21.05 -1.59 3.11
CA PHE A 102 -21.45 -2.84 2.48
C PHE A 102 -21.09 -4.08 3.33
N LEU A 103 -20.91 -3.91 4.65
CA LEU A 103 -20.44 -4.97 5.53
C LEU A 103 -21.39 -6.18 5.54
N PHE A 104 -22.71 -5.92 5.47
CA PHE A 104 -23.72 -6.97 5.39
C PHE A 104 -23.54 -7.81 4.12
N LEU A 105 -23.31 -7.18 2.96
CA LEU A 105 -23.04 -7.87 1.70
C LEU A 105 -21.77 -8.73 1.78
N ASP A 106 -20.69 -8.17 2.34
CA ASP A 106 -19.39 -8.84 2.52
C ASP A 106 -19.52 -10.09 3.41
N ARG A 107 -20.29 -9.99 4.51
CA ARG A 107 -20.44 -11.06 5.51
C ARG A 107 -21.47 -12.13 5.18
N THR A 108 -22.52 -11.79 4.44
CA THR A 108 -23.64 -12.72 4.16
C THR A 108 -23.54 -13.37 2.80
N TYR A 109 -23.22 -12.60 1.76
CA TYR A 109 -23.15 -13.12 0.39
C TYR A 109 -21.72 -13.49 0.01
N VAL A 110 -20.77 -12.55 0.10
CA VAL A 110 -19.40 -12.79 -0.39
C VAL A 110 -18.70 -13.89 0.40
N LEU A 111 -18.82 -13.88 1.74
CA LEU A 111 -18.23 -14.92 2.59
C LEU A 111 -18.71 -16.35 2.28
N GLN A 112 -19.93 -16.50 1.76
CA GLN A 112 -20.50 -17.80 1.37
C GLN A 112 -20.07 -18.25 -0.03
N ASN A 113 -19.53 -17.34 -0.85
CA ASN A 113 -19.13 -17.58 -2.23
C ASN A 113 -17.61 -17.48 -2.36
N SER A 114 -16.90 -18.60 -2.18
CA SER A 114 -15.42 -18.65 -2.19
C SER A 114 -14.76 -18.18 -3.48
N MET A 115 -15.51 -18.11 -4.58
CA MET A 115 -15.04 -17.62 -5.88
C MET A 115 -15.03 -16.08 -5.98
N LEU A 116 -15.69 -15.38 -5.05
CA LEU A 116 -15.75 -13.92 -5.05
C LEU A 116 -14.75 -13.34 -4.05
N PRO A 117 -13.91 -12.37 -4.44
CA PRO A 117 -13.05 -11.69 -3.49
C PRO A 117 -13.88 -10.86 -2.51
N SER A 118 -13.40 -10.72 -1.27
CA SER A 118 -13.99 -9.78 -0.31
C SER A 118 -14.00 -8.36 -0.90
N ILE A 119 -14.84 -7.46 -0.37
CA ILE A 119 -14.86 -6.07 -0.87
C ILE A 119 -13.47 -5.43 -0.78
N TRP A 120 -12.71 -5.77 0.26
CA TRP A 120 -11.33 -5.33 0.41
C TRP A 120 -10.42 -5.92 -0.68
N ASP A 121 -10.43 -7.23 -0.86
CA ASP A 121 -9.58 -7.91 -1.84
C ASP A 121 -9.91 -7.51 -3.27
N MET A 122 -11.19 -7.26 -3.57
CA MET A 122 -11.63 -6.67 -4.83
C MET A 122 -11.00 -5.29 -5.06
N GLY A 123 -10.96 -4.44 -4.02
CA GLY A 123 -10.29 -3.15 -4.10
C GLY A 123 -8.78 -3.26 -4.36
N LEU A 124 -8.11 -4.23 -3.73
CA LEU A 124 -6.69 -4.53 -3.97
C LEU A 124 -6.46 -4.99 -5.41
N GLU A 125 -7.30 -5.92 -5.89
CA GLU A 125 -7.25 -6.43 -7.26
C GLU A 125 -7.41 -5.31 -8.30
N LEU A 126 -8.39 -4.42 -8.11
CA LEU A 126 -8.63 -3.31 -9.02
C LEU A 126 -7.43 -2.33 -9.05
N PHE A 127 -6.88 -1.97 -7.90
CA PHE A 127 -5.72 -1.07 -7.84
C PHE A 127 -4.47 -1.70 -8.46
N ARG A 128 -4.23 -2.98 -8.19
CA ARG A 128 -3.15 -3.73 -8.84
C ARG A 128 -3.30 -3.69 -10.36
N ASN A 129 -4.46 -4.13 -10.87
CA ASN A 129 -4.65 -4.34 -12.30
C ASN A 129 -4.64 -3.04 -13.11
N HIS A 130 -5.24 -1.96 -12.58
CA HIS A 130 -5.45 -0.72 -13.34
C HIS A 130 -4.40 0.37 -13.04
N ILE A 131 -3.68 0.30 -11.92
CA ILE A 131 -2.64 1.27 -11.56
C ILE A 131 -1.25 0.66 -11.59
N ILE A 132 -0.96 -0.30 -10.69
CA ILE A 132 0.41 -0.78 -10.48
C ILE A 132 0.88 -1.74 -11.59
N SER A 133 -0.03 -2.43 -12.28
CA SER A 133 0.29 -3.28 -13.43
C SER A 133 0.40 -2.51 -14.76
N ASP A 134 0.08 -1.21 -14.80
CA ASP A 134 0.43 -0.39 -15.96
C ASP A 134 1.97 -0.31 -16.06
N LYS A 135 2.52 -0.72 -17.21
CA LYS A 135 3.97 -0.92 -17.39
C LYS A 135 4.79 0.32 -17.04
N MET A 136 4.30 1.51 -17.42
CA MET A 136 5.04 2.74 -17.21
C MET A 136 5.01 3.13 -15.73
N VAL A 137 3.83 3.02 -15.11
CA VAL A 137 3.67 3.29 -13.67
C VAL A 137 4.51 2.33 -12.85
N GLN A 138 4.48 1.03 -13.20
CA GLN A 138 5.27 0.01 -12.53
C GLN A 138 6.76 0.33 -12.62
N SER A 139 7.31 0.49 -13.83
CA SER A 139 8.74 0.75 -14.01
C SER A 139 9.15 1.99 -13.23
N LYS A 140 8.45 3.12 -13.44
CA LYS A 140 8.80 4.38 -12.77
C LYS A 140 8.69 4.31 -11.25
N SER A 141 7.75 3.54 -10.71
CA SER A 141 7.63 3.30 -9.27
C SER A 141 8.81 2.48 -8.75
N ILE A 142 9.13 1.37 -9.40
CA ILE A 142 10.21 0.48 -8.97
C ILE A 142 11.56 1.17 -9.10
N ASP A 143 11.85 1.77 -10.25
CA ASP A 143 13.10 2.47 -10.53
C ASP A 143 13.27 3.66 -9.57
N GLY A 144 12.17 4.36 -9.23
CA GLY A 144 12.18 5.44 -8.24
C GLY A 144 12.49 4.95 -6.82
N ILE A 145 11.92 3.81 -6.41
CA ILE A 145 12.17 3.21 -5.08
C ILE A 145 13.64 2.78 -4.98
N LEU A 146 14.15 2.10 -6.01
CA LEU A 146 15.54 1.66 -6.09
C LEU A 146 16.51 2.84 -6.04
N LEU A 147 16.23 3.91 -6.80
CA LEU A 147 17.00 5.15 -6.76
C LEU A 147 17.05 5.77 -5.36
N LEU A 148 15.94 5.78 -4.61
CA LEU A 148 15.95 6.29 -3.23
C LEU A 148 16.82 5.42 -2.31
N ILE A 149 16.80 4.10 -2.48
CA ILE A 149 17.65 3.20 -1.70
C ILE A 149 19.13 3.39 -2.06
N GLU A 150 19.44 3.55 -3.34
CA GLU A 150 20.81 3.84 -3.81
C GLU A 150 21.33 5.16 -3.20
N ARG A 151 20.54 6.23 -3.25
CA ARG A 151 20.88 7.52 -2.62
C ARG A 151 21.14 7.37 -1.12
N GLU A 152 20.32 6.60 -0.42
CA GLU A 152 20.54 6.33 1.00
C GLU A 152 21.84 5.54 1.25
N ARG A 153 22.17 4.55 0.41
CA ARG A 153 23.44 3.81 0.48
C ARG A 153 24.65 4.72 0.24
N ASN A 154 24.47 5.80 -0.51
CA ASN A 154 25.47 6.85 -0.75
C ASN A 154 25.52 7.91 0.36
N GLY A 155 24.69 7.77 1.42
CA GLY A 155 24.69 8.65 2.58
C GLY A 155 23.74 9.84 2.47
N GLU A 156 22.89 9.90 1.43
CA GLU A 156 21.85 10.91 1.32
C GLU A 156 20.70 10.62 2.29
N ALA A 157 20.12 11.68 2.87
CA ALA A 157 18.91 11.55 3.66
C ALA A 157 17.69 11.36 2.75
N VAL A 158 16.95 10.26 2.94
CA VAL A 158 15.74 9.94 2.18
C VAL A 158 14.51 9.80 3.07
N ASP A 159 13.33 9.90 2.48
CA ASP A 159 12.06 9.69 3.17
C ASP A 159 11.80 8.19 3.36
N ARG A 160 12.32 7.63 4.45
CA ARG A 160 12.12 6.21 4.84
C ARG A 160 10.65 5.86 5.07
N SER A 161 9.82 6.83 5.45
CA SER A 161 8.39 6.61 5.66
C SER A 161 7.64 6.38 4.35
N LEU A 162 8.03 7.12 3.29
CA LEU A 162 7.55 6.92 1.94
C LEU A 162 7.96 5.54 1.41
N LEU A 163 9.22 5.15 1.57
CA LEU A 163 9.71 3.82 1.19
C LEU A 163 8.93 2.70 1.86
N ARG A 164 8.76 2.77 3.20
CA ARG A 164 7.97 1.77 3.95
C ARG A 164 6.55 1.67 3.42
N SER A 165 5.89 2.80 3.18
CA SER A 165 4.50 2.83 2.72
C SER A 165 4.35 2.22 1.32
N LEU A 166 5.27 2.55 0.39
CA LEU A 166 5.26 2.02 -0.97
C LEU A 166 5.59 0.53 -1.03
N LEU A 167 6.59 0.07 -0.27
CA LEU A 167 6.95 -1.34 -0.22
C LEU A 167 5.84 -2.17 0.46
N SER A 168 5.22 -1.66 1.52
CA SER A 168 4.04 -2.27 2.13
C SER A 168 2.87 -2.37 1.14
N MET A 169 2.64 -1.33 0.32
CA MET A 169 1.66 -1.39 -0.77
C MET A 169 1.98 -2.53 -1.75
N LEU A 170 3.23 -2.67 -2.19
CA LEU A 170 3.62 -3.76 -3.10
C LEU A 170 3.41 -5.14 -2.46
N SER A 171 3.64 -5.28 -1.14
CA SER A 171 3.36 -6.52 -0.39
C SER A 171 1.86 -6.79 -0.30
N ASP A 172 1.04 -5.78 0.03
CA ASP A 172 -0.43 -5.89 0.11
C ASP A 172 -1.04 -6.27 -1.26
N LEU A 173 -0.49 -5.75 -2.35
CA LEU A 173 -0.88 -6.07 -3.72
C LEU A 173 -0.28 -7.38 -4.24
N GLN A 174 0.58 -8.04 -3.45
CA GLN A 174 1.26 -9.30 -3.79
C GLN A 174 2.14 -9.20 -5.05
N VAL A 175 2.77 -8.06 -5.26
CA VAL A 175 3.69 -7.82 -6.40
C VAL A 175 5.12 -7.51 -5.96
N TYR A 176 5.37 -7.42 -4.65
CA TYR A 176 6.68 -7.12 -4.07
C TYR A 176 7.79 -8.03 -4.61
N LYS A 177 7.59 -9.36 -4.56
CA LYS A 177 8.62 -10.33 -4.95
C LYS A 177 8.97 -10.22 -6.44
N ASP A 178 7.94 -10.26 -7.28
CA ASP A 178 8.12 -10.34 -8.73
C ASP A 178 8.53 -9.00 -9.36
N SER A 179 8.06 -7.88 -8.81
CA SER A 179 8.30 -6.55 -9.39
C SER A 179 9.49 -5.81 -8.78
N PHE A 180 9.74 -6.00 -7.48
CA PHE A 180 10.76 -5.25 -6.72
C PHE A 180 11.93 -6.14 -6.27
N GLU A 181 11.66 -7.20 -5.51
CA GLU A 181 12.70 -7.95 -4.77
C GLU A 181 13.81 -8.49 -5.69
N LEU A 182 13.44 -9.07 -6.84
CA LEU A 182 14.42 -9.58 -7.80
C LEU A 182 15.39 -8.48 -8.30
N LYS A 183 14.85 -7.32 -8.70
CA LYS A 183 15.66 -6.18 -9.16
C LYS A 183 16.49 -5.58 -8.02
N PHE A 184 15.90 -5.46 -6.84
CA PHE A 184 16.59 -4.97 -5.65
C PHE A 184 17.81 -5.83 -5.31
N LEU A 185 17.66 -7.16 -5.33
CA LEU A 185 18.77 -8.08 -5.07
C LEU A 185 19.83 -8.01 -6.17
N GLU A 186 19.44 -7.91 -7.43
CA GLU A 186 20.37 -7.75 -8.56
C GLU A 186 21.21 -6.48 -8.42
N GLU A 187 20.58 -5.32 -8.21
CA GLU A 187 21.29 -4.05 -8.02
C GLU A 187 22.17 -4.05 -6.77
N THR A 188 21.68 -4.66 -5.68
CA THR A 188 22.44 -4.79 -4.43
C THR A 188 23.69 -5.66 -4.63
N ASN A 189 23.57 -6.77 -5.37
CA ASN A 189 24.71 -7.62 -5.70
C ASN A 189 25.73 -6.88 -6.59
N CYS A 190 25.28 -6.17 -7.62
CA CYS A 190 26.15 -5.38 -8.48
C CYS A 190 26.89 -4.29 -7.69
N LEU A 191 26.18 -3.56 -6.82
CA LEU A 191 26.75 -2.51 -5.99
C LEU A 191 27.84 -3.05 -5.06
N TYR A 192 27.54 -4.11 -4.29
CA TYR A 192 28.52 -4.63 -3.33
C TYR A 192 29.67 -5.41 -3.98
N ALA A 193 29.47 -6.01 -5.16
CA ALA A 193 30.57 -6.56 -5.93
C ALA A 193 31.57 -5.48 -6.37
N ALA A 194 31.07 -4.35 -6.90
CA ALA A 194 31.90 -3.23 -7.31
C ALA A 194 32.56 -2.53 -6.11
N GLU A 195 31.79 -2.25 -5.04
CA GLU A 195 32.30 -1.63 -3.82
C GLU A 195 33.38 -2.49 -3.16
N GLY A 196 33.17 -3.81 -3.08
CA GLY A 196 34.14 -4.76 -2.52
C GLY A 196 35.45 -4.78 -3.31
N GLN A 197 35.39 -4.91 -4.64
CA GLN A 197 36.58 -4.90 -5.50
C GLN A 197 37.38 -3.60 -5.37
N ARG A 198 36.68 -2.47 -5.38
CA ARG A 198 37.28 -1.14 -5.27
C ARG A 198 37.96 -0.94 -3.91
N LEU A 199 37.23 -1.18 -2.82
CA LEU A 199 37.73 -0.89 -1.46
C LEU A 199 38.83 -1.85 -1.02
N MET A 200 38.87 -3.09 -1.53
CA MET A 200 39.96 -4.02 -1.26
C MET A 200 41.30 -3.53 -1.83
N GLN A 201 41.28 -2.71 -2.87
CA GLN A 201 42.49 -2.11 -3.46
C GLN A 201 42.86 -0.77 -2.81
N GLU A 202 41.85 -0.01 -2.36
CA GLU A 202 42.03 1.34 -1.81
C GLU A 202 42.37 1.38 -0.32
N ARG A 203 41.97 0.36 0.46
CA ARG A 203 42.05 0.39 1.93
C ARG A 203 42.85 -0.78 2.49
N GLU A 204 43.42 -0.57 3.67
CA GLU A 204 44.00 -1.67 4.44
C GLU A 204 42.92 -2.60 5.00
N VAL A 205 43.31 -3.85 5.29
CA VAL A 205 42.40 -4.89 5.78
C VAL A 205 41.57 -4.45 6.99
N PRO A 206 42.14 -3.80 8.04
CA PRO A 206 41.33 -3.38 9.19
C PRO A 206 40.24 -2.37 8.82
N GLU A 207 40.54 -1.41 7.95
CA GLU A 207 39.58 -0.40 7.50
C GLU A 207 38.49 -1.00 6.61
N TYR A 208 38.85 -1.96 5.76
CA TYR A 208 37.90 -2.72 4.95
C TYR A 208 36.94 -3.53 5.82
N LEU A 209 37.43 -4.24 6.84
CA LEU A 209 36.59 -5.02 7.75
C LEU A 209 35.64 -4.12 8.55
N ASN A 210 36.10 -2.95 9.02
CA ASN A 210 35.24 -1.96 9.66
C ASN A 210 34.14 -1.46 8.72
N HIS A 211 34.47 -1.21 7.45
CA HIS A 211 33.50 -0.82 6.43
C HIS A 211 32.44 -1.92 6.18
N VAL A 212 32.87 -3.18 6.09
CA VAL A 212 31.95 -4.32 5.94
C VAL A 212 31.00 -4.42 7.12
N SER A 213 31.50 -4.31 8.37
CA SER A 213 30.65 -4.32 9.56
C SER A 213 29.61 -3.22 9.51
N LYS A 214 30.02 -2.00 9.13
CA LYS A 214 29.11 -0.86 8.97
C LYS A 214 28.04 -1.14 7.91
N ARG A 215 28.39 -1.66 6.74
CA ARG A 215 27.42 -1.99 5.68
C ARG A 215 26.41 -3.04 6.11
N LEU A 216 26.84 -4.06 6.86
CA LEU A 216 25.94 -5.09 7.40
C LEU A 216 24.94 -4.50 8.39
N GLU A 217 25.38 -3.60 9.27
CA GLU A 217 24.49 -2.86 10.18
C GLU A 217 23.52 -1.97 9.42
N GLU A 218 24.01 -1.22 8.43
CA GLU A 218 23.18 -0.33 7.60
C GLU A 218 22.13 -1.11 6.78
N GLU A 219 22.44 -2.28 6.22
CA GLU A 219 21.45 -3.10 5.51
C GLU A 219 20.48 -3.80 6.49
N GLY A 220 20.96 -4.25 7.65
CA GLY A 220 20.11 -4.79 8.70
C GLY A 220 19.06 -3.78 9.19
N ASP A 221 19.45 -2.52 9.35
CA ASP A 221 18.53 -1.42 9.66
C ASP A 221 17.49 -1.18 8.56
N ARG A 222 17.87 -1.29 7.27
CA ARG A 222 16.92 -1.15 6.14
C ARG A 222 15.87 -2.26 6.13
N VAL A 223 16.28 -3.50 6.42
CA VAL A 223 15.35 -4.63 6.53
C VAL A 223 14.32 -4.39 7.62
N ILE A 224 14.75 -3.91 8.78
CA ILE A 224 13.84 -3.61 9.90
C ILE A 224 12.97 -2.37 9.58
N THR A 225 13.54 -1.40 8.86
CA THR A 225 12.91 -0.10 8.69
C THR A 225 11.89 -0.06 7.56
N TYR A 226 12.10 -0.71 6.41
CA TYR A 226 11.15 -0.57 5.30
C TYR A 226 11.05 -1.77 4.34
N LEU A 227 11.98 -2.73 4.33
CA LEU A 227 11.85 -3.92 3.47
C LEU A 227 10.90 -4.94 4.09
N ASP A 228 10.38 -5.84 3.25
CA ASP A 228 9.59 -6.98 3.74
C ASP A 228 10.49 -7.97 4.49
N HIS A 229 9.96 -8.59 5.55
CA HIS A 229 10.69 -9.63 6.29
C HIS A 229 11.03 -10.85 5.44
N SER A 230 10.36 -11.06 4.30
CA SER A 230 10.73 -12.11 3.36
C SER A 230 12.06 -11.85 2.65
N THR A 231 12.55 -10.61 2.65
CA THR A 231 13.83 -10.21 2.05
C THR A 231 14.96 -10.41 3.08
N GLN A 232 15.25 -11.67 3.41
CA GLN A 232 16.34 -12.10 4.29
C GLN A 232 17.18 -13.22 3.67
#